data_AF-A0A0E2AY79-F1
#
_entry.id   AF-A0A0E2AY79-F1
#
_cell.length_a   1.000
_cell.length_b   1.000
_cell.length_c   1.000
_cell.angle_alpha   90.00
_cell.angle_beta   90.00
_cell.angle_gamma   90.00
#
_symmetry.space_group_name_H-M   'P 1'
#
loop_
_entity.id
_entity.type
_entity.pdbx_description
1 polymer ?
#
loop_
_entity_poly.entity_id
_entity_poly.type
_entity_poly.pdbx_seq_one_letter_code
_entity_poly.pdbx_strand_id
1 'polypeptide(L)'
;MVIPQKIRVLYFCIFSILFIYCIQENESNPSLQLALVQSQMQVVPKYEIPEIKACLVNTLVLGRMITTCYEIEREFCNLDFFNNIKTPAILQNRRDDLTFISINFPNCVSGTAPLFLKYSNLQTPASMVWKDSFGFDGANLESQFQFTNQSSCKDLKLETAPFVTVGFSRLLNSTELSQLNGVEAELALIPATNAACMNDLNFSADLIFLTQNIKSGILLKGISCAYQSGSGFPICPWSP
;
A
#
# COMPACT_ATOMS: atom_id res chain seq x y z
N MET A 1 -32.75 -65.61 41.08
CA MET A 1 -33.71 -64.93 40.18
C MET A 1 -32.90 -64.29 39.05
N VAL A 2 -32.34 -65.07 38.12
CA VAL A 2 -32.89 -65.38 36.78
C VAL A 2 -33.58 -64.18 36.13
N ILE A 3 -32.80 -63.42 35.37
CA ILE A 3 -33.27 -62.35 34.48
C ILE A 3 -33.77 -63.01 33.18
N PRO A 4 -35.00 -62.74 32.71
CA PRO A 4 -35.61 -63.46 31.59
C PRO A 4 -35.05 -63.02 30.22
N GLN A 5 -34.69 -64.02 29.41
CA GLN A 5 -34.13 -63.96 28.06
C GLN A 5 -35.16 -63.52 26.99
N LYS A 6 -35.70 -62.30 27.07
CA LYS A 6 -36.62 -61.78 26.02
C LYS A 6 -36.28 -60.40 25.46
N ILE A 7 -35.07 -59.89 25.68
CA ILE A 7 -34.62 -58.59 25.12
C ILE A 7 -33.25 -58.75 24.44
N ARG A 8 -33.10 -59.77 23.59
CA ARG A 8 -31.87 -59.96 22.79
C ARG A 8 -32.09 -60.31 21.33
N VAL A 9 -33.34 -60.47 20.89
CA VAL A 9 -33.67 -60.93 19.52
C VAL A 9 -34.07 -59.77 18.60
N LEU A 10 -34.43 -58.59 19.14
CA LEU A 10 -34.89 -57.46 18.30
C LEU A 10 -33.73 -56.66 17.66
N TYR A 11 -32.51 -56.73 18.22
CA TYR A 11 -31.35 -55.97 17.72
C TYR A 11 -30.51 -56.71 16.66
N PHE A 12 -30.74 -58.01 16.46
CA PHE A 12 -29.96 -58.81 15.50
C PHE A 12 -30.64 -58.93 14.12
N CYS A 13 -31.93 -58.59 14.00
CA CYS A 13 -32.65 -58.66 12.72
C CYS A 13 -32.64 -57.35 11.90
N ILE A 14 -32.24 -56.22 12.49
CA ILE A 14 -32.13 -54.94 11.76
C ILE A 14 -30.77 -54.81 11.05
N PHE A 15 -29.76 -55.57 11.47
CA PHE A 15 -28.43 -55.54 10.83
C PHE A 15 -28.31 -56.43 9.58
N SER A 16 -29.29 -57.31 9.34
CA SER A 16 -29.22 -58.32 8.26
C SER A 16 -30.00 -57.94 6.99
N ILE A 17 -30.74 -56.82 6.98
CA ILE A 17 -31.52 -56.36 5.82
C ILE A 17 -30.72 -55.35 4.96
N LEU A 18 -29.54 -54.90 5.41
CA LEU A 18 -28.72 -53.93 4.69
C LEU A 18 -27.73 -54.53 3.67
N PHE A 19 -27.73 -55.84 3.44
CA PHE A 19 -26.73 -56.49 2.58
C PHE A 19 -27.26 -57.19 1.32
N ILE A 20 -28.54 -57.03 0.96
CA ILE A 20 -29.07 -57.59 -0.28
C ILE A 20 -29.99 -56.58 -0.97
N TYR A 21 -29.41 -55.49 -1.44
CA TYR A 21 -29.94 -54.81 -2.63
C TYR A 21 -28.77 -54.56 -3.58
N CYS A 22 -28.79 -55.32 -4.66
CA CYS A 22 -27.91 -55.17 -5.81
C CYS A 22 -27.88 -53.72 -6.26
N ILE A 23 -26.69 -53.12 -6.28
CA ILE A 23 -26.43 -51.95 -7.11
C ILE A 23 -26.42 -52.49 -8.53
N GLN A 24 -27.52 -52.30 -9.25
CA GLN A 24 -27.55 -52.41 -10.70
C GLN A 24 -26.53 -51.39 -11.24
N GLU A 25 -25.52 -51.86 -11.99
CA GLU A 25 -24.70 -50.99 -12.81
C GLU A 25 -25.62 -50.25 -13.77
N ASN A 26 -25.87 -48.97 -13.46
CA ASN A 26 -26.63 -48.09 -14.32
C ASN A 26 -25.69 -47.67 -15.45
N GLU A 27 -26.15 -47.87 -16.68
CA GLU A 27 -25.42 -47.50 -17.89
C GLU A 27 -24.88 -46.07 -17.77
N SER A 28 -23.59 -45.94 -18.08
CA SER A 28 -22.85 -44.68 -18.13
C SER A 28 -23.61 -43.67 -18.99
N ASN A 29 -24.38 -42.79 -18.36
CA ASN A 29 -25.10 -41.72 -19.05
C ASN A 29 -24.14 -40.52 -19.17
N PRO A 30 -23.51 -40.28 -20.35
CA PRO A 30 -22.50 -39.24 -20.51
C PRO A 30 -23.07 -37.84 -20.27
N SER A 31 -24.40 -37.68 -20.38
CA SER A 31 -25.09 -36.42 -20.12
C SER A 31 -25.10 -36.03 -18.64
N LEU A 32 -25.11 -37.00 -17.72
CA LEU A 32 -25.15 -36.75 -16.27
C LEU A 32 -23.74 -36.46 -15.72
N GLN A 33 -22.71 -37.10 -16.29
CA GLN A 33 -21.32 -36.75 -16.03
C GLN A 33 -20.96 -35.39 -16.62
N LEU A 34 -21.44 -35.05 -17.82
CA LEU A 34 -21.30 -33.69 -18.36
C LEU A 34 -22.04 -32.66 -17.49
N ALA A 35 -23.25 -32.94 -17.02
CA ALA A 35 -23.98 -32.02 -16.14
C ALA A 35 -23.29 -31.82 -14.78
N LEU A 36 -22.63 -32.87 -14.24
CA LEU A 36 -21.80 -32.76 -13.03
C LEU A 36 -20.49 -31.99 -13.27
N VAL A 37 -19.83 -32.21 -14.41
CA VAL A 37 -18.62 -31.46 -14.78
C VAL A 37 -18.94 -29.99 -15.09
N GLN A 38 -20.11 -29.72 -15.69
CA GLN A 38 -20.55 -28.37 -16.07
C GLN A 38 -21.12 -27.59 -14.88
N SER A 39 -21.68 -28.26 -13.87
CA SER A 39 -22.02 -27.64 -12.57
C SER A 39 -20.80 -27.45 -11.67
N GLN A 40 -19.76 -28.26 -11.81
CA GLN A 40 -18.43 -28.01 -11.20
C GLN A 40 -17.63 -26.92 -11.93
N MET A 41 -18.00 -26.60 -13.19
CA MET A 41 -17.54 -25.42 -13.94
C MET A 41 -18.48 -24.22 -13.81
N GLN A 42 -19.31 -24.15 -12.77
CA GLN A 42 -19.68 -22.83 -12.28
C GLN A 42 -18.41 -22.20 -11.76
N VAL A 43 -17.87 -21.29 -12.57
CA VAL A 43 -16.87 -20.31 -12.15
C VAL A 43 -17.40 -19.74 -10.85
N VAL A 44 -16.87 -20.23 -9.73
CA VAL A 44 -17.03 -19.57 -8.44
C VAL A 44 -16.71 -18.12 -8.76
N PRO A 45 -17.65 -17.17 -8.59
CA PRO A 45 -17.32 -15.78 -8.81
C PRO A 45 -16.05 -15.57 -8.02
N LYS A 46 -14.96 -15.23 -8.72
CA LYS A 46 -13.68 -14.96 -8.10
C LYS A 46 -14.06 -14.01 -6.98
N TYR A 47 -14.01 -14.47 -5.73
CA TYR A 47 -14.21 -13.57 -4.61
C TYR A 47 -13.22 -12.46 -4.93
N GLU A 48 -13.72 -11.26 -5.20
CA GLU A 48 -12.88 -10.08 -5.18
C GLU A 48 -12.37 -10.08 -3.75
N ILE A 49 -11.21 -10.70 -3.57
CA ILE A 49 -10.40 -10.60 -2.37
C ILE A 49 -10.42 -9.09 -2.14
N PRO A 50 -10.95 -8.60 -1.02
CA PRO A 50 -11.02 -7.17 -0.79
C PRO A 50 -9.65 -6.64 -1.14
N GLU A 51 -9.59 -5.80 -2.19
CA GLU A 51 -8.33 -5.21 -2.64
C GLU A 51 -7.73 -4.65 -1.36
N ILE A 52 -6.63 -5.25 -0.92
CA ILE A 52 -5.94 -4.77 0.26
C ILE A 52 -5.43 -3.40 -0.19
N LYS A 53 -6.08 -2.35 0.31
CA LYS A 53 -5.83 -0.96 -0.11
C LYS A 53 -4.92 -0.23 0.86
N ALA A 54 -4.39 -0.89 1.88
CA ALA A 54 -3.49 -0.25 2.82
C ALA A 54 -2.19 -1.03 3.03
N CYS A 55 -1.09 -0.31 2.96
CA CYS A 55 0.24 -0.77 3.33
C CYS A 55 0.69 -0.03 4.59
N LEU A 56 0.88 -0.75 5.69
CA LEU A 56 1.56 -0.25 6.88
C LEU A 56 3.05 -0.44 6.72
N VAL A 57 3.78 0.67 6.85
CA VAL A 57 5.24 0.70 6.84
C VAL A 57 5.70 1.11 8.22
N ASN A 58 6.25 0.16 8.97
CA ASN A 58 6.95 0.43 10.22
C ASN A 58 8.39 0.78 9.90
N THR A 59 8.84 1.93 10.37
CA THR A 59 10.18 2.47 10.09
C THR A 59 10.88 2.86 11.38
N LEU A 60 12.19 2.62 11.46
CA LEU A 60 13.01 3.05 12.59
C LEU A 60 13.68 4.39 12.27
N VAL A 61 13.20 5.47 12.89
CA VAL A 61 13.71 6.84 12.71
C VAL A 61 14.31 7.33 14.02
N LEU A 62 15.63 7.61 14.03
CA LEU A 62 16.35 8.10 15.22
C LEU A 62 16.08 7.28 16.50
N GLY A 63 16.02 5.95 16.37
CA GLY A 63 15.75 5.02 17.47
C GLY A 63 14.28 4.92 17.90
N ARG A 64 13.36 5.60 17.21
CA ARG A 64 11.91 5.54 17.45
C ARG A 64 11.21 4.85 16.30
N MET A 65 10.23 4.01 16.62
CA MET A 65 9.47 3.30 15.60
C MET A 65 8.22 4.11 15.22
N ILE A 66 8.13 4.43 13.93
CA ILE A 66 7.05 5.21 13.32
C ILE A 66 6.33 4.29 12.35
N THR A 67 5.01 4.16 12.49
CA THR A 67 4.17 3.51 11.47
C THR A 67 3.57 4.55 10.57
N THR A 68 3.59 4.28 9.26
CA THR A 68 2.85 5.07 8.28
C THR A 68 1.94 4.18 7.47
N CYS A 69 0.70 4.60 7.32
CA CYS A 69 -0.27 3.95 6.45
C CYS A 69 -0.34 4.66 5.11
N TYR A 70 -0.20 3.87 4.04
CA TYR A 70 -0.30 4.31 2.65
C TYR A 70 -1.45 3.60 1.94
N GLU A 71 -2.16 4.29 1.04
CA GLU A 71 -3.21 3.67 0.23
C GLU A 71 -2.61 3.00 -1.01
N ILE A 72 -2.13 1.77 -0.86
CA ILE A 72 -1.36 1.06 -1.88
C ILE A 72 -1.84 -0.39 -1.97
N GLU A 73 -1.90 -0.92 -3.19
CA GLU A 73 -2.26 -2.31 -3.46
C GLU A 73 -1.18 -3.28 -2.94
N ARG A 74 -1.60 -4.51 -2.65
CA ARG A 74 -0.77 -5.53 -1.99
C ARG A 74 0.57 -5.77 -2.66
N GLU A 75 0.59 -5.86 -3.99
CA GLU A 75 1.78 -6.10 -4.80
C GLU A 75 2.83 -5.00 -4.66
N PHE A 76 2.41 -3.77 -4.39
CA PHE A 76 3.28 -2.60 -4.27
C PHE A 76 3.66 -2.31 -2.81
N CYS A 77 3.14 -3.05 -1.83
CA CYS A 77 3.51 -2.93 -0.42
C CYS A 77 4.88 -3.55 -0.12
N ASN A 78 5.93 -2.97 -0.69
CA ASN A 78 7.30 -3.42 -0.55
C ASN A 78 8.30 -2.25 -0.72
N LEU A 79 9.55 -2.47 -0.31
CA LEU A 79 10.61 -1.47 -0.35
C LEU A 79 10.93 -0.97 -1.78
N ASP A 80 10.80 -1.84 -2.79
CA ASP A 80 11.14 -1.51 -4.17
C ASP A 80 10.20 -0.48 -4.79
N PHE A 81 8.91 -0.49 -4.41
CA PHE A 81 7.94 0.52 -4.84
C PHE A 81 8.31 1.92 -4.34
N PHE A 82 8.68 2.04 -3.05
CA PHE A 82 8.98 3.34 -2.43
C PHE A 82 10.36 3.88 -2.80
N ASN A 83 11.32 3.00 -3.13
CA ASN A 83 12.64 3.40 -3.57
C ASN A 83 12.59 3.96 -4.99
N ASN A 84 12.34 5.26 -5.12
CA ASN A 84 12.32 5.93 -6.42
C ASN A 84 13.72 6.34 -6.92
N ILE A 85 14.74 6.29 -6.06
CA ILE A 85 16.14 6.54 -6.39
C ILE A 85 16.95 5.27 -6.12
N LYS A 86 16.82 4.28 -7.01
CA LYS A 86 17.39 2.93 -6.82
C LYS A 86 18.89 2.82 -7.10
N THR A 87 19.42 3.71 -7.94
CA THR A 87 20.81 3.62 -8.42
C THR A 87 21.55 4.95 -8.34
N PRO A 88 22.89 4.95 -8.20
CA PRO A 88 23.69 6.17 -8.25
C PRO A 88 23.47 6.98 -9.54
N ALA A 89 23.25 6.31 -10.67
CA ALA A 89 22.98 6.96 -11.94
C ALA A 89 21.67 7.76 -11.92
N ILE A 90 20.58 7.20 -11.36
CA ILE A 90 19.32 7.93 -11.21
C ILE A 90 19.53 9.17 -10.34
N LEU A 91 20.19 9.00 -9.17
CA LEU A 91 20.47 10.12 -8.27
C LEU A 91 21.28 11.23 -8.95
N GLN A 92 22.30 10.85 -9.73
CA GLN A 92 23.14 11.81 -10.45
C GLN A 92 22.33 12.53 -11.53
N ASN A 93 21.53 11.82 -12.32
CA ASN A 93 20.68 12.42 -13.34
C ASN A 93 19.72 13.46 -12.73
N ARG A 94 19.08 13.16 -11.59
CA ARG A 94 18.22 14.13 -10.88
C ARG A 94 18.98 15.41 -10.51
N ARG A 95 20.22 15.28 -10.03
CA ARG A 95 21.07 16.42 -9.66
C ARG A 95 21.45 17.25 -10.88
N ASP A 96 21.78 16.59 -11.98
CA ASP A 96 22.17 17.24 -13.24
C ASP A 96 20.98 17.97 -13.86
N ASP A 97 19.79 17.34 -13.91
CA ASP A 97 18.55 17.93 -14.42
C ASP A 97 18.17 19.19 -13.64
N LEU A 98 18.23 19.14 -12.30
CA LEU A 98 17.91 20.30 -11.46
C LEU A 98 18.94 21.42 -11.59
N THR A 99 20.21 21.07 -11.78
CA THR A 99 21.27 22.05 -12.05
C THR A 99 21.02 22.72 -13.40
N PHE A 100 20.68 21.95 -14.44
CA PHE A 100 20.32 22.47 -15.74
C PHE A 100 19.10 23.41 -15.66
N ILE A 101 18.04 23.00 -14.97
CA ILE A 101 16.82 23.82 -14.78
C ILE A 101 17.18 25.14 -14.07
N SER A 102 17.96 25.07 -13.00
CA SER A 102 18.39 26.24 -12.23
C SER A 102 19.25 27.22 -13.03
N ILE A 103 19.97 26.76 -14.06
CA ILE A 103 20.81 27.64 -14.89
C ILE A 103 19.99 28.27 -16.02
N ASN A 104 19.10 27.49 -16.63
CA ASN A 104 18.46 27.88 -17.89
C ASN A 104 17.07 28.52 -17.71
N PHE A 105 16.42 28.37 -16.55
CA PHE A 105 15.07 28.88 -16.31
C PHE A 105 15.05 29.84 -15.11
N PRO A 106 15.23 31.16 -15.33
CA PRO A 106 15.32 32.15 -14.26
C PRO A 106 14.13 32.17 -13.30
N ASN A 107 12.92 31.89 -13.80
CA ASN A 107 11.73 31.81 -12.97
C ASN A 107 11.78 30.66 -11.96
N CYS A 108 12.60 29.64 -12.21
CA CYS A 108 12.84 28.51 -11.31
C CYS A 108 13.95 28.76 -10.28
N VAL A 109 14.64 29.91 -10.31
CA VAL A 109 15.78 30.23 -9.43
C VAL A 109 15.38 30.95 -8.14
N SER A 110 14.27 31.70 -8.15
CA SER A 110 14.01 32.79 -7.19
C SER A 110 13.65 32.40 -5.74
N GLY A 111 13.79 31.14 -5.32
CA GLY A 111 13.43 30.70 -3.95
C GLY A 111 14.26 29.55 -3.39
N THR A 112 15.42 29.27 -3.98
CA THR A 112 16.13 28.01 -3.81
C THR A 112 17.44 28.24 -3.05
N ALA A 113 17.52 27.72 -1.83
CA ALA A 113 18.75 27.00 -1.50
C ALA A 113 18.95 26.00 -2.67
N PRO A 114 20.16 25.85 -3.25
CA PRO A 114 20.34 25.17 -4.52
C PRO A 114 19.51 23.89 -4.61
N LEU A 115 18.79 23.67 -5.71
CA LEU A 115 17.93 22.49 -5.88
C LEU A 115 18.71 21.18 -5.62
N PHE A 116 20.05 21.20 -5.72
CA PHE A 116 20.95 20.13 -5.30
C PHE A 116 20.86 19.77 -3.81
N LEU A 117 20.56 20.71 -2.90
CA LEU A 117 20.47 20.47 -1.45
C LEU A 117 19.36 19.49 -1.09
N LYS A 118 18.32 19.39 -1.93
CA LYS A 118 17.28 18.36 -1.80
C LYS A 118 17.88 16.95 -1.90
N TYR A 119 19.02 16.80 -2.58
CA TYR A 119 19.70 15.53 -2.83
C TYR A 119 21.12 15.45 -2.25
N SER A 120 21.62 16.49 -1.57
CA SER A 120 23.03 16.58 -1.18
C SER A 120 23.45 15.48 -0.21
N ASN A 121 22.50 15.01 0.60
CA ASN A 121 22.74 14.01 1.64
C ASN A 121 22.20 12.62 1.28
N LEU A 122 21.43 12.50 0.20
CA LEU A 122 20.79 11.24 -0.20
C LEU A 122 21.81 10.22 -0.70
N GLN A 123 21.63 8.96 -0.28
CA GLN A 123 22.40 7.81 -0.72
C GLN A 123 21.48 6.72 -1.28
N THR A 124 21.86 6.11 -2.39
CA THR A 124 21.04 5.05 -3.01
C THR A 124 21.17 3.71 -2.29
N PRO A 125 20.12 2.88 -2.25
CA PRO A 125 18.76 3.18 -2.70
C PRO A 125 18.02 4.10 -1.72
N ALA A 126 17.27 5.08 -2.25
CA ALA A 126 16.54 6.06 -1.43
C ALA A 126 15.10 6.29 -1.94
N SER A 127 14.31 6.96 -1.09
CA SER A 127 12.92 7.36 -1.35
C SER A 127 12.74 8.84 -1.05
N MET A 128 12.34 9.64 -2.04
CA MET A 128 11.98 11.04 -1.80
C MET A 128 10.76 11.19 -0.91
N VAL A 129 9.79 10.28 -1.03
CA VAL A 129 8.60 10.27 -0.15
C VAL A 129 9.01 10.16 1.31
N TRP A 130 9.92 9.23 1.64
CA TRP A 130 10.39 9.07 3.02
C TRP A 130 11.37 10.15 3.46
N LYS A 131 12.20 10.68 2.55
CA LYS A 131 13.04 11.84 2.86
C LYS A 131 12.19 13.05 3.27
N ASP A 132 11.12 13.34 2.53
CA ASP A 132 10.21 14.45 2.81
C ASP A 132 9.42 14.20 4.11
N SER A 133 8.94 12.97 4.35
CA SER A 133 8.11 12.64 5.52
C SER A 133 8.89 12.45 6.82
N PHE A 134 10.10 11.87 6.75
CA PHE A 134 10.84 11.38 7.93
C PHE A 134 12.27 11.91 8.03
N GLY A 135 12.78 12.59 7.00
CA GLY A 135 14.14 13.10 6.98
C GLY A 135 15.21 12.02 6.77
N PHE A 136 14.87 10.87 6.17
CA PHE A 136 15.87 9.86 5.84
C PHE A 136 16.87 10.36 4.80
N ASP A 137 18.11 10.58 5.24
CA ASP A 137 19.23 10.99 4.39
C ASP A 137 20.06 9.79 3.89
N GLY A 138 20.05 8.66 4.61
CA GLY A 138 20.84 7.47 4.25
C GLY A 138 20.18 6.57 3.21
N ALA A 139 20.88 5.49 2.85
CA ALA A 139 20.30 4.41 2.07
C ALA A 139 19.20 3.71 2.87
N ASN A 140 18.11 3.38 2.21
CA ASN A 140 17.01 2.60 2.78
C ASN A 140 17.42 1.13 2.86
N LEU A 141 17.73 0.67 4.06
CA LEU A 141 18.09 -0.73 4.32
C LEU A 141 16.84 -1.52 4.67
N GLU A 142 16.67 -2.71 4.09
CA GLU A 142 15.49 -3.55 4.34
C GLU A 142 15.23 -3.82 5.82
N SER A 143 16.28 -3.95 6.64
CA SER A 143 16.17 -4.15 8.09
C SER A 143 15.53 -2.98 8.85
N GLN A 144 15.42 -1.80 8.24
CA GLN A 144 14.78 -0.62 8.83
C GLN A 144 13.27 -0.56 8.57
N PHE A 145 12.76 -1.41 7.67
CA PHE A 145 11.38 -1.37 7.21
C PHE A 145 10.68 -2.70 7.46
N GLN A 146 9.47 -2.63 7.99
CA GLN A 146 8.55 -3.77 7.99
C GLN A 146 7.27 -3.35 7.30
N PHE A 147 6.91 -4.11 6.25
CA PHE A 147 5.73 -3.89 5.44
C PHE A 147 4.63 -4.86 5.89
N THR A 148 3.43 -4.35 6.14
CA THR A 148 2.27 -5.16 6.51
C THR A 148 1.05 -4.70 5.73
N ASN A 149 0.43 -5.63 5.02
CA ASN A 149 -0.80 -5.41 4.28
C ASN A 149 -2.01 -5.35 5.22
N GLN A 150 -2.94 -4.42 4.98
CA GLN A 150 -4.13 -4.18 5.80
C GLN A 150 -5.37 -3.90 4.94
N SER A 151 -6.56 -4.04 5.53
CA SER A 151 -7.82 -3.79 4.84
C SER A 151 -7.96 -2.33 4.40
N SER A 152 -7.74 -1.37 5.32
CA SER A 152 -7.71 0.06 5.03
C SER A 152 -7.08 0.89 6.16
N CYS A 153 -6.63 2.11 5.87
CA CYS A 153 -6.18 3.05 6.91
C CYS A 153 -7.34 3.55 7.79
N LYS A 154 -8.57 3.57 7.24
CA LYS A 154 -9.79 3.90 7.94
C LYS A 154 -10.16 2.90 9.03
N ASP A 155 -10.02 1.59 8.76
CA ASP A 155 -10.30 0.55 9.77
C ASP A 155 -9.36 0.66 10.97
N LEU A 156 -8.14 1.14 10.72
CA LEU A 156 -7.14 1.45 11.73
C LEU A 156 -7.38 2.80 12.42
N LYS A 157 -8.46 3.52 12.07
CA LYS A 157 -8.85 4.83 12.60
C LYS A 157 -7.80 5.93 12.39
N LEU A 158 -6.94 5.80 11.38
CA LEU A 158 -5.90 6.77 11.06
C LEU A 158 -6.42 7.97 10.27
N GLU A 159 -7.57 7.89 9.63
CA GLU A 159 -8.19 9.03 8.93
C GLU A 159 -9.00 9.94 9.86
N THR A 160 -8.78 9.84 11.17
CA THR A 160 -9.50 10.64 12.17
C THR A 160 -8.76 11.93 12.50
N ALA A 161 -9.49 12.93 13.02
CA ALA A 161 -8.99 14.28 13.31
C ALA A 161 -7.64 14.41 14.06
N PRO A 162 -7.18 13.49 14.92
CA PRO A 162 -5.83 13.59 15.51
C PRO A 162 -4.68 13.25 14.55
N PHE A 163 -4.93 12.66 13.39
CA PHE A 163 -3.90 12.17 12.47
C PHE A 163 -3.91 12.87 11.11
N VAL A 164 -4.98 13.60 10.78
CA VAL A 164 -5.15 14.33 9.52
C VAL A 164 -5.47 15.80 9.79
N THR A 165 -5.13 16.66 8.84
CA THR A 165 -5.41 18.10 8.91
C THR A 165 -6.86 18.42 8.55
N VAL A 166 -7.36 19.58 8.99
CA VAL A 166 -8.66 20.11 8.53
C VAL A 166 -8.62 20.27 7.00
N GLY A 167 -9.65 19.77 6.31
CA GLY A 167 -9.72 19.80 4.85
C GLY A 167 -9.08 18.61 4.14
N PHE A 168 -8.55 17.63 4.89
CA PHE A 168 -8.16 16.34 4.34
C PHE A 168 -9.34 15.66 3.62
N SER A 169 -9.08 15.17 2.41
CA SER A 169 -10.06 14.46 1.58
C SER A 169 -9.76 12.96 1.55
N ARG A 170 -8.55 12.58 1.15
CA ARG A 170 -8.11 11.18 1.04
C ARG A 170 -6.60 11.04 0.92
N LEU A 171 -6.13 9.81 1.06
CA LEU A 171 -4.77 9.42 0.71
C LEU A 171 -4.59 9.36 -0.81
N LEU A 172 -3.34 9.42 -1.25
CA LEU A 172 -2.95 9.14 -2.63
C LEU A 172 -2.90 7.63 -2.86
N ASN A 173 -3.43 7.17 -3.99
CA ASN A 173 -3.37 5.77 -4.37
C ASN A 173 -1.99 5.39 -4.94
N SER A 174 -1.79 4.09 -5.19
CA SER A 174 -0.57 3.51 -5.78
C SER A 174 -0.11 4.24 -7.07
N THR A 175 -1.05 4.51 -7.98
CA THR A 175 -0.77 5.16 -9.26
C THR A 175 -0.35 6.61 -9.08
N GLU A 176 -1.08 7.39 -8.27
CA GLU A 176 -0.76 8.79 -7.97
C GLU A 176 0.56 8.93 -7.23
N LEU A 177 0.86 8.04 -6.28
CA LEU A 177 2.16 8.00 -5.61
C LEU A 177 3.30 7.73 -6.59
N SER A 178 3.10 6.83 -7.56
CA SER A 178 4.12 6.54 -8.57
C SER A 178 4.41 7.74 -9.48
N GLN A 179 3.41 8.59 -9.75
CA GLN A 179 3.59 9.83 -10.53
C GLN A 179 4.48 10.84 -9.80
N LEU A 180 4.64 10.73 -8.47
CA LEU A 180 5.52 11.59 -7.69
C LEU A 180 7.01 11.25 -7.84
N ASN A 181 7.34 10.19 -8.58
CA ASN A 181 8.72 9.75 -8.81
C ASN A 181 9.43 10.52 -9.94
N GLY A 182 8.88 11.62 -10.45
CA GLY A 182 9.46 12.45 -11.52
C GLY A 182 10.22 13.69 -11.02
N VAL A 183 11.11 14.27 -11.83
CA VAL A 183 11.83 15.51 -11.46
C VAL A 183 10.82 16.64 -11.35
N GLU A 184 9.86 16.64 -12.26
CA GLU A 184 8.78 17.62 -12.35
C GLU A 184 7.93 17.61 -11.08
N ALA A 185 7.53 16.42 -10.62
CA ALA A 185 6.78 16.27 -9.38
C ALA A 185 7.60 16.70 -8.16
N GLU A 186 8.87 16.27 -8.09
CA GLU A 186 9.78 16.62 -7.00
C GLU A 186 10.05 18.13 -6.94
N LEU A 187 10.18 18.79 -8.09
CA LEU A 187 10.33 20.25 -8.21
C LEU A 187 9.01 20.96 -7.86
N ALA A 188 7.87 20.50 -8.39
CA ALA A 188 6.55 21.05 -8.13
C ALA A 188 6.20 20.99 -6.64
N LEU A 189 6.67 20.00 -5.89
CA LEU A 189 6.43 19.86 -4.45
C LEU A 189 7.28 20.79 -3.58
N ILE A 190 8.34 21.43 -4.11
CA ILE A 190 9.11 22.42 -3.36
C ILE A 190 8.20 23.64 -3.09
N PRO A 191 8.02 24.09 -1.83
CA PRO A 191 7.09 25.18 -1.50
C PRO A 191 7.36 26.48 -2.27
N ALA A 192 8.62 26.77 -2.57
CA ALA A 192 9.03 27.98 -3.28
C ALA A 192 8.88 27.92 -4.81
N THR A 193 8.53 26.77 -5.40
CA THR A 193 8.31 26.65 -6.85
C THR A 193 7.08 27.45 -7.26
N ASN A 194 7.31 28.53 -8.00
CA ASN A 194 6.27 29.47 -8.41
C ASN A 194 5.53 29.00 -9.68
N ALA A 195 4.40 29.63 -9.98
CA ALA A 195 3.59 29.30 -11.16
C ALA A 195 4.32 29.57 -12.48
N ALA A 196 5.16 30.60 -12.54
CA ALA A 196 5.93 30.93 -13.73
C ALA A 196 6.92 29.79 -14.10
N CYS A 197 7.60 29.21 -13.11
CA CYS A 197 8.49 28.07 -13.29
C CYS A 197 7.73 26.83 -13.80
N MET A 198 6.57 26.53 -13.21
CA MET A 198 5.75 25.40 -13.67
C MET A 198 5.27 25.57 -15.12
N ASN A 199 4.97 26.82 -15.52
CA ASN A 199 4.59 27.14 -16.90
C ASN A 199 5.77 27.05 -17.86
N ASP A 200 6.95 27.59 -17.49
CA ASP A 200 8.16 27.54 -18.30
C ASP A 200 8.60 26.10 -18.60
N LEU A 201 8.40 25.20 -17.64
CA LEU A 201 8.69 23.77 -17.78
C LEU A 201 7.53 22.95 -18.35
N ASN A 202 6.43 23.62 -18.73
CA ASN A 202 5.26 23.01 -19.35
C ASN A 202 4.70 21.79 -18.58
N PHE A 203 4.55 21.93 -17.26
CA PHE A 203 3.98 20.86 -16.43
C PHE A 203 2.51 20.60 -16.80
N SER A 204 2.08 19.33 -16.72
CA SER A 204 0.69 18.98 -16.99
C SER A 204 -0.24 19.56 -15.92
N ALA A 205 -1.46 19.95 -16.34
CA ALA A 205 -2.47 20.49 -15.43
C ALA A 205 -2.81 19.51 -14.30
N ASP A 206 -2.86 18.22 -14.60
CA ASP A 206 -3.14 17.17 -13.62
C ASP A 206 -2.04 17.08 -12.55
N LEU A 207 -0.76 17.18 -12.95
CA LEU A 207 0.36 17.16 -12.02
C LEU A 207 0.38 18.42 -11.13
N ILE A 208 0.10 19.58 -11.71
CA ILE A 208 -0.02 20.83 -10.96
C ILE A 208 -1.14 20.72 -9.93
N PHE A 209 -2.32 20.24 -10.34
CA PHE A 209 -3.47 20.05 -9.45
C PHE A 209 -3.14 19.06 -8.32
N LEU A 210 -2.54 17.92 -8.65
CA LEU A 210 -2.13 16.91 -7.67
C LEU A 210 -1.16 17.50 -6.64
N THR A 211 -0.09 18.13 -7.09
CA THR A 211 0.97 18.66 -6.21
C THR A 211 0.52 19.86 -5.38
N GLN A 212 -0.39 20.70 -5.89
CA GLN A 212 -1.02 21.77 -5.11
C GLN A 212 -1.91 21.22 -3.99
N ASN A 213 -2.72 20.19 -4.27
CA ASN A 213 -3.55 19.55 -3.24
C ASN A 213 -2.73 18.82 -2.18
N ILE A 214 -1.56 18.29 -2.55
CA ILE A 214 -0.60 17.75 -1.58
C ILE A 214 -0.04 18.88 -0.71
N LYS A 215 0.39 19.99 -1.32
CA LYS A 215 0.94 21.16 -0.60
C LYS A 215 -0.07 21.78 0.37
N SER A 216 -1.35 21.80 0.03
CA SER A 216 -2.41 22.33 0.89
C SER A 216 -2.90 21.37 1.97
N GLY A 217 -2.44 20.11 1.96
CA GLY A 217 -2.87 19.08 2.91
C GLY A 217 -4.24 18.47 2.62
N ILE A 218 -4.85 18.78 1.46
CA ILE A 218 -6.11 18.15 1.01
C ILE A 218 -5.88 16.68 0.68
N LEU A 219 -4.75 16.38 0.03
CA LEU A 219 -4.29 15.02 -0.26
C LEU A 219 -3.03 14.73 0.54
N LEU A 220 -2.92 13.53 1.10
CA LEU A 220 -1.73 13.11 1.84
C LEU A 220 -1.08 11.90 1.19
N LYS A 221 0.26 11.88 1.17
CA LYS A 221 1.04 10.73 0.68
C LYS A 221 0.87 9.51 1.59
N GLY A 222 0.70 9.73 2.90
CA GLY A 222 0.47 8.71 3.92
C GLY A 222 0.18 9.35 5.28
N ILE A 223 -0.31 8.55 6.24
CA ILE A 223 -0.63 9.00 7.61
C ILE A 223 0.30 8.32 8.60
N SER A 224 1.08 9.12 9.32
CA SER A 224 2.11 8.64 10.25
C SER A 224 1.68 8.77 11.71
N CYS A 225 2.03 7.77 12.52
CA CYS A 225 1.86 7.76 13.96
C CYS A 225 3.08 7.12 14.63
N ALA A 226 3.30 7.45 15.91
CA ALA A 226 4.38 6.88 16.71
C ALA A 226 3.85 5.83 17.70
N TYR A 227 4.64 4.78 17.93
CA TYR A 227 4.30 3.79 18.98
C TYR A 227 4.49 4.30 20.40
N GLN A 228 5.38 5.28 20.58
CA GLN A 228 5.72 5.85 21.88
C GLN A 228 5.43 7.36 21.90
N SER A 229 5.41 7.95 23.10
CA SER A 229 5.26 9.41 23.25
C SER A 229 6.36 10.14 22.47
N GLY A 230 5.96 10.76 21.36
CA GLY A 230 6.83 11.49 20.46
C GLY A 230 6.31 12.91 20.28
N SER A 231 7.21 13.89 20.26
CA SER A 231 6.88 15.31 20.09
C SER A 231 6.54 15.73 18.65
N GLY A 232 6.30 14.77 17.74
CA GLY A 232 6.11 15.06 16.31
C GLY A 232 5.03 14.22 15.62
N PHE A 233 4.53 13.15 16.23
CA PHE A 233 3.47 12.31 15.69
C PHE A 233 2.52 11.87 16.81
N PRO A 234 1.22 11.76 16.54
CA PRO A 234 0.25 11.20 17.49
C PRO A 234 0.57 9.74 17.81
N ILE A 235 0.09 9.26 18.96
CA ILE A 235 0.25 7.84 19.37
C ILE A 235 -0.65 6.96 18.49
N CYS A 236 -0.09 5.86 17.97
CA CYS A 236 -0.85 4.93 17.13
C CYS A 236 -2.03 4.28 17.91
N PRO A 237 -3.21 4.16 17.30
CA PRO A 237 -4.42 3.67 17.98
C PRO A 237 -4.41 2.16 18.28
N TRP A 238 -3.48 1.40 17.71
CA TRP A 238 -3.24 -0.01 18.01
C TRP A 238 -1.98 -0.24 18.86
N SER A 239 -1.50 0.78 19.58
CA SER A 239 -0.39 0.60 20.51
C SER A 239 -0.76 -0.49 21.53
N PRO A 240 0.10 -1.51 21.73
CA PRO A 240 -0.20 -2.67 22.56
C PRO A 240 -0.50 -2.33 24.02
#